data_AF-A0A960I527-F1
#
_entry.id   AF-A0A960I527-F1
#
_cell.length_a   1.000
_cell.length_b   1.000
_cell.length_c   1.000
_cell.angle_alpha   90.00
_cell.angle_beta   90.00
_cell.angle_gamma   90.00
#
_symmetry.space_group_name_H-M   'P 1'
#
loop_
_entity.id
_entity.type
_entity.pdbx_description
1 polymer ?
#
loop_
_entity_poly.entity_id
_entity_poly.type
_entity_poly.pdbx_seq_one_letter_code
_entity_poly.pdbx_strand_id
1 'polypeptide(L)'
;MSAPLLLFPGAGSSADHPSLVAIEAAVEPRPVVRADFPYRKAGRRAPDRAPVLLQCVRDEAAPLLARGEGLVLGGRSMGGRMCSL
;
A
#
# COMPACT_ATOMS: atom_id res chain seq x y z
N MET A 1 -14.70 -1.62 15.37
CA MET A 1 -13.54 -0.96 14.72
C MET A 1 -13.64 -1.27 13.23
N SER A 2 -13.30 -0.33 12.36
CA SER A 2 -13.34 -0.56 10.90
C SER A 2 -12.05 -1.18 10.43
N ALA A 3 -12.13 -2.17 9.52
CA ALA A 3 -10.95 -2.76 8.89
C ALA A 3 -9.97 -1.67 8.41
N PRO A 4 -8.66 -1.79 8.72
CA PRO A 4 -7.67 -0.84 8.23
C PRO A 4 -7.61 -0.84 6.70
N LEU A 5 -7.17 0.29 6.14
CA LEU A 5 -6.90 0.45 4.72
C LEU A 5 -5.38 0.50 4.49
N LEU A 6 -4.84 -0.44 3.72
CA LEU A 6 -3.44 -0.43 3.29
C LEU A 6 -3.35 0.04 1.84
N LEU A 7 -2.55 1.08 1.60
CA LEU A 7 -2.38 1.75 0.32
C LEU A 7 -0.95 1.69 -0.18
N PHE A 8 -0.80 1.39 -1.47
CA PHE A 8 0.49 1.38 -2.17
C PHE A 8 0.61 2.44 -3.26
N PRO A 9 1.80 3.03 -3.46
CA PRO A 9 2.05 4.02 -4.50
C PRO A 9 2.10 3.41 -5.90
N GLY A 10 2.13 4.29 -6.91
CA GLY A 10 2.43 3.89 -8.28
C GLY A 10 3.94 3.78 -8.54
N ALA A 11 4.30 3.26 -9.70
CA ALA A 11 5.68 3.22 -10.16
C ALA A 11 6.31 4.62 -10.12
N GLY A 12 7.53 4.72 -9.59
CA GLY A 12 8.30 5.96 -9.50
C GLY A 12 7.81 6.98 -8.46
N SER A 13 6.73 6.71 -7.71
CA SER A 13 6.26 7.56 -6.60
C SER A 13 6.54 6.91 -5.23
N SER A 14 6.08 7.56 -4.15
CA SER A 14 6.15 7.05 -2.78
C SER A 14 4.78 7.07 -2.07
N ALA A 15 4.74 6.50 -0.88
CA ALA A 15 3.60 6.50 0.05
C ALA A 15 3.03 7.91 0.30
N ASP A 16 3.85 8.96 0.19
CA ASP A 16 3.44 10.37 0.33
C ASP A 16 2.90 11.02 -0.94
N HIS A 17 2.66 10.24 -2.00
CA HIS A 17 2.03 10.78 -3.20
C HIS A 17 0.68 11.45 -2.85
N PRO A 18 0.39 12.67 -3.33
CA PRO A 18 -0.77 13.46 -2.90
C PRO A 18 -2.11 12.72 -2.97
N SER A 19 -2.29 11.83 -3.96
CA SER A 19 -3.50 11.03 -4.08
C SER A 19 -3.71 10.07 -2.89
N LEU A 20 -2.65 9.48 -2.34
CA LEU A 20 -2.75 8.56 -1.20
C LEU A 20 -3.03 9.32 0.09
N VAL A 21 -2.39 10.48 0.26
CA VAL A 21 -2.65 11.40 1.38
C VAL A 21 -4.11 11.90 1.36
N ALA A 22 -4.61 12.27 0.18
CA ALA A 22 -6.00 12.69 0.03
C ALA A 22 -7.00 11.57 0.35
N ILE A 23 -6.69 10.32 -0.03
CA ILE A 23 -7.52 9.16 0.32
C ILE A 23 -7.52 8.95 1.83
N GLU A 24 -6.36 9.00 2.50
CA GLU A 24 -6.26 8.86 3.95
C GLU A 24 -7.15 9.87 4.68
N ALA A 25 -7.06 11.15 4.32
CA ALA A 25 -7.88 12.21 4.90
C ALA A 25 -9.38 12.00 4.63
N ALA A 26 -9.76 11.50 3.45
CA ALA A 26 -11.16 11.33 3.06
C ALA A 26 -11.85 10.14 3.75
N VAL A 27 -11.09 9.20 4.33
CA VAL A 27 -11.65 7.99 4.96
C VAL A 27 -11.59 8.03 6.49
N GLU A 28 -11.16 9.14 7.10
CA GLU A 28 -11.19 9.29 8.56
C GLU A 28 -12.59 8.99 9.13
N PRO A 29 -12.70 8.33 10.30
CA PRO A 29 -11.62 7.95 11.22
C PRO A 29 -11.01 6.56 10.95
N ARG A 30 -11.16 5.99 9.74
CA ARG A 30 -10.61 4.66 9.42
C ARG A 30 -9.08 4.67 9.52
N PRO A 31 -8.45 3.70 10.20
CA PRO A 31 -6.99 3.57 10.21
C PRO A 31 -6.45 3.31 8.78
N VAL A 32 -5.43 4.07 8.39
CA VAL A 32 -4.77 3.92 7.08
C VAL A 32 -3.28 3.66 7.27
N VAL A 33 -2.74 2.78 6.45
CA VAL A 33 -1.30 2.56 6.30
C VAL A 33 -0.93 2.83 4.86
N ARG A 34 0.01 3.74 4.62
CA ARG A 34 0.60 3.98 3.30
C ARG A 34 2.00 3.39 3.28
N ALA A 35 2.23 2.37 2.45
CA ALA A 35 3.49 1.62 2.43
C ALA A 35 4.27 1.82 1.13
N ASP A 36 5.58 2.04 1.26
CA ASP A 36 6.50 2.09 0.12
C ASP A 36 6.95 0.70 -0.32
N PHE A 37 7.09 0.50 -1.63
CA PHE A 37 7.70 -0.69 -2.20
C PHE A 37 9.23 -0.74 -1.97
N PRO A 38 9.87 -1.93 -2.01
CA PRO A 38 11.28 -2.10 -1.70
C PRO A 38 12.21 -1.23 -2.54
N TYR A 39 12.00 -1.12 -3.86
CA TYR A 39 12.78 -0.22 -4.71
C TYR A 39 12.76 1.22 -4.20
N ARG A 40 11.62 1.70 -3.69
CA ARG A 40 11.49 3.08 -3.22
C ARG A 40 12.21 3.28 -1.89
N LYS A 41 12.07 2.32 -0.96
CA LYS A 41 12.84 2.27 0.30
C LYS A 41 14.36 2.25 0.03
N ALA A 42 14.79 1.62 -1.05
CA ALA A 42 16.17 1.59 -1.52
C ALA A 42 16.60 2.82 -2.35
N GLY A 43 15.77 3.88 -2.43
CA GLY A 43 16.09 5.11 -3.16
C GLY A 43 16.03 5.02 -4.69
N ARG A 44 15.62 3.88 -5.25
CA ARG A 44 15.52 3.67 -6.70
C ARG A 44 14.23 4.25 -7.26
N ARG A 45 14.25 4.59 -8.57
CA ARG A 45 13.06 5.05 -9.31
C ARG A 45 12.33 3.92 -10.05
N ALA A 46 13.08 3.00 -10.64
CA ALA A 46 12.51 1.89 -11.39
C ALA A 46 11.91 0.85 -10.44
N PRO A 47 10.68 0.36 -10.70
CA PRO A 47 10.05 -0.63 -9.85
C PRO A 47 10.77 -1.98 -9.91
N ASP A 48 10.63 -2.76 -8.84
CA ASP A 48 11.01 -4.16 -8.85
C ASP A 48 10.09 -4.98 -9.76
N ARG A 49 10.49 -6.22 -10.04
CA ARG A 49 9.65 -7.17 -10.78
C ARG A 49 8.41 -7.52 -9.96
N ALA A 50 7.31 -7.87 -10.63
CA ALA A 50 6.03 -8.17 -10.01
C ALA A 50 6.10 -9.14 -8.81
N PRO A 51 6.88 -10.24 -8.81
CA PRO A 51 6.97 -11.12 -7.64
C PRO A 51 7.43 -10.42 -6.36
N VAL A 52 8.39 -9.48 -6.47
CA VAL A 52 8.89 -8.71 -5.32
C VAL A 52 7.82 -7.74 -4.82
N LEU A 53 7.10 -7.08 -5.74
CA LEU A 53 6.03 -6.16 -5.38
C LEU A 53 4.86 -6.89 -4.70
N LEU A 54 4.47 -8.05 -5.21
CA LEU A 54 3.42 -8.90 -4.62
C LEU A 54 3.84 -9.41 -3.23
N GLN A 55 5.10 -9.79 -3.07
CA GLN A 55 5.60 -10.20 -1.76
C GLN A 55 5.55 -9.04 -0.76
N CYS A 56 5.93 -7.83 -1.17
CA CYS A 56 5.77 -6.64 -0.34
C CYS A 56 4.31 -6.39 0.08
N VAL A 57 3.34 -6.60 -0.82
CA VAL A 57 1.92 -6.47 -0.45
C VAL A 57 1.55 -7.46 0.65
N ARG A 58 1.98 -8.72 0.53
CA ARG A 58 1.72 -9.76 1.54
C ARG A 58 2.38 -9.46 2.88
N ASP A 59 3.64 -9.03 2.84
CA ASP A 59 4.43 -8.76 4.04
C ASP A 59 3.83 -7.60 4.85
N GLU A 60 3.39 -6.54 4.18
CA GLU A 60 2.75 -5.38 4.83
C GLU A 60 1.31 -5.68 5.27
N ALA A 61 0.60 -6.60 4.58
CA ALA A 61 -0.76 -7.02 4.93
C ALA A 61 -0.80 -7.95 6.14
N ALA A 62 0.18 -8.85 6.29
CA ALA A 62 0.22 -9.86 7.34
C ALA A 62 0.03 -9.31 8.78
N PRO A 63 0.77 -8.27 9.23
CA PRO A 63 0.61 -7.73 10.57
C PRO A 63 -0.73 -7.01 10.80
N LEU A 64 -1.40 -6.57 9.73
CA LEU A 64 -2.73 -5.95 9.81
C LEU A 64 -3.82 -7.01 9.92
N LEU A 65 -3.71 -8.10 9.15
CA LEU A 65 -4.62 -9.24 9.20
C LEU A 65 -4.57 -9.97 10.55
N ALA A 66 -3.39 -10.04 11.18
CA ALA A 66 -3.22 -10.65 12.50
C ALA A 66 -4.04 -9.99 13.62
N ARG A 67 -4.58 -8.78 13.39
CA ARG A 67 -5.44 -8.04 14.34
C ARG A 67 -6.90 -8.50 14.33
N GLY A 68 -7.33 -9.30 13.34
CA GLY A 68 -8.65 -9.93 13.31
C GLY A 68 -9.81 -9.08 12.77
N GLU A 69 -9.55 -7.87 12.26
CA GLU A 69 -10.58 -6.91 11.84
C GLU A 69 -10.91 -6.95 10.34
N GLY A 70 -10.30 -7.86 9.58
CA GLY A 70 -10.25 -7.81 8.12
C GLY A 70 -9.29 -6.72 7.62
N LEU A 71 -9.10 -6.63 6.30
CA LEU A 71 -8.18 -5.66 5.69
C LEU A 71 -8.73 -5.20 4.34
N VAL A 72 -8.70 -3.88 4.11
CA VAL A 72 -8.95 -3.30 2.79
C VAL A 72 -7.59 -3.00 2.15
N LEU A 73 -7.37 -3.47 0.93
CA LEU A 73 -6.14 -3.28 0.16
C LEU A 73 -6.43 -2.38 -1.04
N GLY A 74 -5.50 -1.47 -1.35
CA GLY A 74 -5.61 -0.63 -2.53
C GLY A 74 -4.31 0.04 -2.91
N GLY A 75 -4.36 0.86 -3.95
CA GLY A 75 -3.20 1.63 -4.37
C GLY A 75 -3.41 2.33 -5.69
N ARG A 76 -2.43 3.16 -6.05
CA ARG A 76 -2.47 3.95 -7.28
C ARG A 76 -1.78 3.20 -8.42
N SER A 77 -2.49 3.00 -9.54
CA SER A 77 -1.94 2.42 -10.77
C SER A 77 -1.22 1.08 -10.51
N MET A 78 0.13 1.02 -10.64
CA MET A 78 0.92 -0.17 -10.31
C MET A 78 0.59 -0.72 -8.92
N GLY A 79 0.51 0.10 -7.88
CA GLY A 79 0.17 -0.35 -6.53
C GLY A 79 -1.21 -0.99 -6.46
N GLY A 80 -2.21 -0.38 -7.11
CA GLY A 80 -3.56 -0.94 -7.20
C GLY A 80 -3.61 -2.28 -7.95
N ARG A 81 -2.82 -2.40 -9.03
CA ARG A 81 -2.67 -3.67 -9.77
C ARG A 81 -2.08 -4.77 -8.88
N MET A 82 -1.03 -4.48 -8.10
CA MET A 82 -0.43 -5.48 -7.21
C MET A 82 -1.40 -5.91 -6.10
N CYS A 83 -2.27 -5.02 -5.62
CA CYS A 83 -3.31 -5.35 -4.64
C CYS A 83 -4.49 -6.15 -5.23
N SER A 84 -4.57 -6.31 -6.54
CA SER A 84 -5.65 -7.01 -7.25
C SER A 84 -5.24 -8.39 -7.78
N LEU A 85 -4.01 -8.84 -7.48
CA LEU A 85 -3.40 -10.09 -7.93
C LEU A 85 -3.03 -10.96 -6.72
#